data_AF-A0AAX6F2Y4-F1
#
_entry.id   AF-A0AAX6F2Y4-F1
#
_cell.length_a   1.000
_cell.length_b   1.000
_cell.length_c   1.000
_cell.angle_alpha   90.00
_cell.angle_beta   90.00
_cell.angle_gamma   90.00
#
_symmetry.space_group_name_H-M   'P 1'
#
loop_
_entity.id
_entity.type
_entity.pdbx_description
1 polymer ?
#
loop_
_entity_poly.entity_id
_entity_poly.type
_entity_poly.pdbx_seq_one_letter_code
_entity_poly.pdbx_strand_id
1 'polypeptide(L)'
;MHMNMTGSEQKNRSDSEAKDYHGQDGAICLHAFSDLSHTSPATFVYLLKECYTYGRRQTATQNFKGLQQYVSQALHNAPQPGPATFIVQCLYIVSLLGLPYAEGFSHLLMSSLRRLRSMGKFQNDFSKAKHLAAKLFHDILSSSIKHEERILIKLLEHFDLELKDIGEAICGSHLDGTLDIAKAFIEHHLSRFMDSESYVTAVTLLEHFSIRLSGDSLLVKMMESNQFTPAEKWATFMGKPMICLLVQKYIDMKMLKKAYDIIKKNYLQEEFPDVHHLYKESVLKKLAEKGCWDIAELRAKNNRQLMEYLVYLAIEYDYIEKVEELCKRYSLDGFANVTGMSIIQIASENRAFIFDLIKLYEDEPKALNSCFTRILCSPNILKLGYDLQCDLHQLSRSYGDLECFRYYEMFLDIQRLFNERSGGLSGLAKKILGAGLNKTRRNSNWEQRPLSQNQIEYAALDAAVLVRVFHHVRDDPHCAGKDEQSEGHWESHIVSHMGNKRRKDSS
;
A
#
# COMPACT_ATOMS: atom_id res chain seq x y z
N MET A 1 43.65 -10.77 -89.38
CA MET A 1 44.61 -9.88 -88.69
C MET A 1 44.41 -10.05 -87.18
N HIS A 2 45.20 -10.96 -86.59
CA HIS A 2 45.53 -11.00 -85.14
C HIS A 2 46.49 -9.83 -84.83
N MET A 3 46.73 -9.31 -83.61
CA MET A 3 46.73 -9.77 -82.21
C MET A 3 46.28 -8.58 -81.32
N ASN A 4 45.43 -8.72 -80.30
CA ASN A 4 45.64 -9.16 -78.91
C ASN A 4 46.33 -8.16 -77.93
N MET A 5 45.54 -7.77 -76.91
CA MET A 5 45.82 -7.47 -75.47
C MET A 5 46.90 -6.42 -75.10
N THR A 6 46.67 -5.49 -74.16
CA THR A 6 46.34 -5.70 -72.73
C THR A 6 45.57 -4.52 -72.10
N GLY A 7 44.82 -4.81 -71.03
CA GLY A 7 43.98 -3.84 -70.31
C GLY A 7 44.61 -3.20 -69.07
N SER A 8 43.91 -2.18 -68.55
CA SER A 8 43.71 -1.90 -67.12
C SER A 8 42.59 -0.85 -66.96
N GLU A 9 41.51 -1.22 -66.28
CA GLU A 9 40.40 -0.33 -65.88
C GLU A 9 40.54 0.01 -64.39
N GLN A 10 40.31 1.26 -63.98
CA GLN A 10 39.07 1.67 -63.30
C GLN A 10 39.08 3.12 -62.78
N LYS A 11 38.13 3.88 -63.34
CA LYS A 11 37.15 4.80 -62.73
C LYS A 11 37.63 6.11 -62.06
N ASN A 12 37.47 7.18 -62.84
CA ASN A 12 37.60 8.58 -62.48
C ASN A 12 36.27 9.21 -62.03
N ARG A 13 36.45 10.26 -61.22
CA ARG A 13 35.53 11.29 -60.76
C ARG A 13 34.69 11.96 -61.86
N SER A 14 33.40 12.09 -61.63
CA SER A 14 32.59 13.24 -62.04
C SER A 14 31.39 13.35 -61.10
N ASP A 15 31.06 14.59 -60.73
CA ASP A 15 29.72 15.12 -60.44
C ASP A 15 29.83 16.24 -59.39
N SER A 16 30.27 17.41 -59.88
CA SER A 16 30.25 18.68 -59.16
C SER A 16 29.42 19.67 -59.99
N GLU A 17 28.15 19.82 -59.64
CA GLU A 17 27.34 21.02 -59.90
C GLU A 17 25.90 20.79 -59.40
N ALA A 18 25.70 21.03 -58.10
CA ALA A 18 24.42 21.42 -57.49
C ALA A 18 24.57 21.40 -55.96
N LYS A 19 25.02 22.51 -55.36
CA LYS A 19 24.80 22.87 -53.95
C LYS A 19 25.50 24.19 -53.65
N ASP A 20 24.75 25.28 -53.77
CA ASP A 20 25.09 26.52 -53.07
C ASP A 20 23.80 27.31 -52.85
N TYR A 21 23.10 27.00 -51.75
CA TYR A 21 22.14 27.86 -51.04
C TYR A 21 21.73 27.15 -49.73
N HIS A 22 22.69 26.81 -48.88
CA HIS A 22 22.41 26.43 -47.48
C HIS A 22 23.63 26.77 -46.61
N GLY A 23 23.67 28.02 -46.12
CA GLY A 23 24.80 28.48 -45.32
C GLY A 23 24.53 29.76 -44.53
N GLN A 24 23.31 30.00 -44.03
CA GLN A 24 23.04 31.20 -43.20
C GLN A 24 22.02 31.06 -42.05
N ASP A 25 21.57 29.87 -41.66
CA ASP A 25 20.62 29.71 -40.53
C ASP A 25 21.28 29.48 -39.15
N GLY A 26 22.61 29.56 -39.04
CA GLY A 26 23.35 29.19 -37.83
C GLY A 26 23.73 30.33 -36.87
N ALA A 27 23.59 31.60 -37.27
CA ALA A 27 24.17 32.73 -36.54
C ALA A 27 23.23 33.39 -35.51
N ILE A 28 21.92 33.14 -35.59
CA ILE A 28 20.92 33.84 -34.77
C ILE A 28 20.85 33.30 -33.32
N CYS A 29 21.10 32.00 -33.06
CA CYS A 29 20.93 31.42 -31.71
C CYS A 29 22.08 31.70 -30.71
N LEU A 30 23.28 32.18 -31.11
CA LEU A 30 24.38 32.42 -30.15
C LEU A 30 24.44 33.87 -29.65
N HIS A 31 24.21 34.84 -30.54
CA HIS A 31 24.23 36.25 -30.17
C HIS A 31 23.01 36.66 -29.33
N ALA A 32 21.85 36.05 -29.57
CA ALA A 32 20.60 36.39 -28.88
C ALA A 32 20.59 36.08 -27.36
N PHE A 33 21.48 35.20 -26.90
CA PHE A 33 21.66 34.86 -25.48
C PHE A 33 22.89 35.53 -24.84
N SER A 34 23.67 36.28 -25.62
CA SER A 34 24.90 36.93 -25.14
C SER A 34 24.65 38.27 -24.46
N ASP A 35 23.54 38.97 -24.75
CA ASP A 35 23.17 40.22 -24.09
C ASP A 35 21.65 40.28 -23.84
N LEU A 36 21.27 40.29 -22.57
CA LEU A 36 19.87 40.41 -22.14
C LEU A 36 19.53 41.82 -21.62
N SER A 37 20.44 42.80 -21.74
CA SER A 37 20.26 44.14 -21.20
C SER A 37 19.04 44.86 -21.80
N HIS A 38 18.67 44.52 -23.04
CA HIS A 38 17.55 45.11 -23.79
C HIS A 38 16.52 44.08 -24.29
N THR A 39 16.67 42.81 -23.92
CA THR A 39 15.79 41.74 -24.39
C THR A 39 14.61 41.62 -23.44
N SER A 40 13.38 41.76 -23.96
CA SER A 40 12.18 41.56 -23.12
C SER A 40 12.02 40.09 -22.71
N PRO A 41 11.39 39.79 -21.56
CA PRO A 41 11.07 38.42 -21.17
C PRO A 41 10.28 37.65 -22.24
N ALA A 42 9.40 38.32 -22.99
CA ALA A 42 8.63 37.72 -24.08
C ALA A 42 9.52 37.28 -25.24
N THR A 43 10.41 38.18 -25.66
CA THR A 43 11.39 37.90 -26.72
C THR A 43 12.31 36.77 -26.30
N PHE A 44 12.76 36.74 -25.04
CA PHE A 44 13.61 35.69 -24.53
C PHE A 44 12.92 34.32 -24.51
N VAL A 45 11.69 34.25 -24.03
CA VAL A 45 10.90 33.01 -24.02
C VAL A 45 10.61 32.52 -25.44
N TYR A 46 10.35 33.44 -26.38
CA TYR A 46 10.21 33.12 -27.80
C TYR A 46 11.50 32.51 -28.37
N LEU A 47 12.65 33.16 -28.16
CA LEU A 47 13.96 32.66 -28.60
C LEU A 47 14.31 31.31 -27.98
N LEU A 48 13.94 31.10 -26.72
CA LEU A 48 14.12 29.82 -26.03
C LEU A 48 13.29 28.71 -26.68
N LYS A 49 12.04 29.03 -27.06
CA LYS A 49 11.17 28.11 -27.80
C LYS A 49 11.76 27.78 -29.17
N GLU A 50 12.22 28.78 -29.92
CA GLU A 50 12.81 28.59 -31.24
C GLU A 50 14.11 27.76 -31.18
N CYS A 51 15.03 28.06 -30.25
CA CYS A 51 16.24 27.25 -30.14
C CYS A 51 15.94 25.82 -29.63
N TYR A 52 14.81 25.57 -28.96
CA TYR A 52 14.35 24.21 -28.64
C TYR A 52 13.75 23.48 -29.86
N THR A 53 12.95 24.14 -30.69
CA THR A 53 12.32 23.56 -31.89
C THR A 53 13.34 23.30 -33.00
N TYR A 54 14.32 24.20 -33.17
CA TYR A 54 15.36 24.11 -34.20
C TYR A 54 16.70 23.55 -33.68
N GLY A 55 16.76 23.15 -32.41
CA GLY A 55 17.94 22.58 -31.77
C GLY A 55 18.48 21.36 -32.55
N ARG A 56 19.81 21.34 -32.77
CA ARG A 56 20.53 20.33 -33.57
C ARG A 56 20.08 18.91 -33.23
N ARG A 57 20.09 18.02 -34.23
CA ARG A 57 19.80 16.56 -34.18
C ARG A 57 20.56 15.83 -33.05
N GLN A 58 20.13 16.02 -31.82
CA GLN A 58 20.71 15.51 -30.57
C GLN A 58 19.56 15.03 -29.68
N THR A 59 19.89 14.19 -28.70
CA THR A 59 18.89 13.69 -27.75
C THR A 59 18.30 14.84 -26.93
N ALA A 60 17.03 14.72 -26.51
CA ALA A 60 16.33 15.75 -25.73
C ALA A 60 17.12 16.21 -24.48
N THR A 61 17.84 15.29 -23.84
CA THR A 61 18.69 15.56 -22.67
C THR A 61 19.91 16.44 -22.99
N GLN A 62 20.53 16.28 -24.15
CA GLN A 62 21.66 17.11 -24.59
C GLN A 62 21.19 18.51 -24.97
N ASN A 63 20.05 18.61 -25.66
CA ASN A 63 19.42 19.90 -25.96
C ASN A 63 19.04 20.66 -24.68
N PHE A 64 18.47 19.96 -23.68
CA PHE A 64 18.17 20.57 -22.38
C PHE A 64 19.43 21.09 -21.67
N LYS A 65 20.52 20.30 -21.64
CA LYS A 65 21.79 20.73 -21.02
C LYS A 65 22.41 21.93 -21.73
N GLY A 66 22.38 21.96 -23.06
CA GLY A 66 22.85 23.10 -23.85
C GLY A 66 22.04 24.37 -23.57
N LEU A 67 20.71 24.28 -23.62
CA LEU A 67 19.83 25.39 -23.27
C LEU A 67 20.02 25.87 -21.83
N GLN A 68 20.25 24.96 -20.87
CA GLN A 68 20.49 25.34 -19.48
C GLN A 68 21.77 26.16 -19.33
N GLN A 69 22.83 25.79 -20.06
CA GLN A 69 24.08 26.56 -20.09
C GLN A 69 23.89 27.94 -20.72
N TYR A 70 23.16 28.03 -21.84
CA TYR A 70 22.84 29.31 -22.47
C TYR A 70 22.04 30.24 -21.55
N VAL A 71 20.96 29.73 -20.94
CA VAL A 71 20.17 30.51 -19.98
C VAL A 71 21.04 30.94 -18.79
N SER A 72 21.88 30.04 -18.26
CA SER A 72 22.77 30.38 -17.14
C SER A 72 23.76 31.48 -17.52
N GLN A 73 24.38 31.41 -18.69
CA GLN A 73 25.32 32.43 -19.18
C GLN A 73 24.60 33.76 -19.43
N ALA A 74 23.42 33.72 -20.04
CA ALA A 74 22.62 34.92 -20.32
C ALA A 74 22.23 35.66 -19.02
N LEU A 75 21.89 34.91 -17.96
CA LEU A 75 21.59 35.50 -16.66
C LEU A 75 22.83 36.05 -15.93
N HIS A 76 24.05 35.55 -16.21
CA HIS A 76 25.29 36.17 -15.68
C HIS A 76 25.53 37.56 -16.26
N ASN A 77 25.00 37.84 -17.45
CA ASN A 77 25.15 39.13 -18.14
C ASN A 77 24.10 40.17 -17.68
N ALA A 78 23.56 39.99 -16.46
CA ALA A 78 22.74 40.96 -15.73
C ALA A 78 21.55 41.54 -16.53
N PRO A 79 20.55 40.71 -16.92
CA PRO A 79 19.32 41.21 -17.54
C PRO A 79 18.66 42.29 -16.68
N GLN A 80 18.02 43.28 -17.29
CA GLN A 80 17.22 44.28 -16.58
C GLN A 80 15.82 43.70 -16.29
N PRO A 81 15.23 43.88 -15.09
CA PRO A 81 15.72 44.66 -13.94
C PRO A 81 16.65 43.88 -12.99
N GLY A 82 16.85 42.59 -13.24
CA GLY A 82 17.77 41.69 -12.57
C GLY A 82 17.45 40.22 -12.90
N PRO A 83 18.39 39.29 -12.75
CA PRO A 83 18.25 37.90 -13.20
C PRO A 83 17.08 37.14 -12.54
N ALA A 84 16.83 37.37 -11.26
CA ALA A 84 15.73 36.70 -10.54
C ALA A 84 14.37 37.27 -10.98
N THR A 85 14.24 38.60 -11.04
CA THR A 85 13.00 39.25 -11.49
C THR A 85 12.69 38.89 -12.94
N PHE A 86 13.70 38.90 -13.81
CA PHE A 86 13.58 38.53 -15.21
C PHE A 86 13.07 37.10 -15.40
N ILE A 87 13.55 36.15 -14.57
CA ILE A 87 13.08 34.76 -14.61
C ILE A 87 11.61 34.64 -14.18
N VAL A 88 11.19 35.32 -13.11
CA VAL A 88 9.78 35.30 -12.69
C VAL A 88 8.88 35.88 -13.79
N GLN A 89 9.30 36.97 -14.45
CA GLN A 89 8.58 37.52 -15.61
C GLN A 89 8.51 36.53 -16.79
N CYS A 90 9.59 35.79 -17.06
CA CYS A 90 9.56 34.73 -18.07
C CYS A 90 8.56 33.63 -17.72
N LEU A 91 8.42 33.23 -16.45
CA LEU A 91 7.46 32.20 -16.02
C LEU A 91 6.00 32.59 -16.29
N TYR A 92 5.65 33.86 -16.10
CA TYR A 92 4.33 34.38 -16.50
C TYR A 92 4.05 34.14 -17.99
N ILE A 93 5.05 34.31 -18.86
CA ILE A 93 4.91 34.20 -20.31
C ILE A 93 4.93 32.74 -20.76
N VAL A 94 5.76 31.91 -20.12
CA VAL A 94 5.84 30.47 -20.40
C VAL A 94 4.48 29.78 -20.23
N SER A 95 3.65 30.24 -19.28
CA SER A 95 2.28 29.74 -19.10
C SER A 95 1.40 29.90 -20.35
N LEU A 96 1.69 30.87 -21.22
CA LEU A 96 0.94 31.15 -22.45
C LEU A 96 1.34 30.23 -23.61
N LEU A 97 2.47 29.52 -23.51
CA LEU A 97 2.96 28.62 -24.56
C LEU A 97 2.27 27.25 -24.57
N GLY A 98 1.42 26.96 -23.58
CA GLY A 98 0.76 25.66 -23.38
C GLY A 98 1.52 24.71 -22.45
N LEU A 99 0.79 23.76 -21.84
CA LEU A 99 1.29 22.88 -20.78
C LEU A 99 2.60 22.11 -21.10
N PRO A 100 2.79 21.53 -22.32
CA PRO A 100 4.02 20.77 -22.62
C PRO A 100 5.29 21.63 -22.62
N TYR A 101 5.20 22.88 -23.08
CA TYR A 101 6.32 23.82 -23.03
C TYR A 101 6.49 24.41 -21.63
N ALA A 102 5.39 24.59 -20.90
CA ALA A 102 5.40 25.16 -19.57
C ALA A 102 6.19 24.32 -18.57
N GLU A 103 6.05 23.00 -18.58
CA GLU A 103 6.82 22.11 -17.68
C GLU A 103 8.33 22.19 -17.96
N GLY A 104 8.73 21.94 -19.21
CA GLY A 104 10.15 21.89 -19.60
C GLY A 104 10.87 23.22 -19.41
N PHE A 105 10.28 24.33 -19.87
CA PHE A 105 10.92 25.64 -19.77
C PHE A 105 10.89 26.20 -18.36
N SER A 106 9.84 25.97 -17.58
CA SER A 106 9.82 26.47 -16.20
C SER A 106 10.82 25.74 -15.32
N HIS A 107 10.97 24.42 -15.50
CA HIS A 107 12.06 23.68 -14.87
C HIS A 107 13.44 24.21 -15.30
N LEU A 108 13.63 24.45 -16.59
CA LEU A 108 14.88 25.01 -17.14
C LEU A 108 15.22 26.36 -16.50
N LEU A 109 14.29 27.32 -16.54
CA LEU A 109 14.47 28.68 -16.02
C LEU A 109 14.77 28.68 -14.53
N MET A 110 13.98 27.95 -13.72
CA MET A 110 14.21 27.84 -12.28
C MET A 110 15.54 27.15 -11.92
N SER A 111 15.91 26.11 -12.68
CA SER A 111 17.17 25.40 -12.46
C SER A 111 18.40 26.25 -12.78
N SER A 112 18.33 27.09 -13.82
CA SER A 112 19.38 28.05 -14.17
C SER A 112 19.52 29.15 -13.11
N LEU A 113 18.39 29.66 -12.61
CA LEU A 113 18.40 30.66 -11.53
C LEU A 113 18.99 30.10 -10.22
N ARG A 114 18.69 28.84 -9.88
CA ARG A 114 19.25 28.13 -8.70
C ARG A 114 20.78 28.13 -8.69
N ARG A 115 21.43 28.02 -9.86
CA ARG A 115 22.89 28.05 -9.98
C ARG A 115 23.51 29.43 -9.71
N LEU A 116 22.75 30.51 -9.89
CA LEU A 116 23.21 31.88 -9.66
C LEU A 116 23.10 32.31 -8.20
N ARG A 117 22.10 31.79 -7.47
CA ARG A 117 21.84 32.13 -6.06
C ARG A 117 23.05 31.86 -5.14
N SER A 118 23.92 30.93 -5.50
CA SER A 118 25.14 30.60 -4.73
C SER A 118 26.21 31.72 -4.74
N MET A 119 26.05 32.77 -5.56
CA MET A 119 27.10 33.77 -5.78
C MET A 119 26.85 35.13 -5.09
N GLY A 120 25.76 35.31 -4.32
CA GLY A 120 25.53 36.46 -3.43
C GLY A 120 25.37 37.85 -4.06
N LYS A 121 25.63 38.01 -5.37
CA LYS A 121 25.74 39.31 -6.07
C LYS A 121 24.42 40.07 -6.33
N PHE A 122 23.24 39.49 -6.06
CA PHE A 122 21.94 40.02 -6.53
C PHE A 122 20.85 40.15 -5.44
N GLN A 123 21.20 40.41 -4.18
CA GLN A 123 20.24 40.44 -3.06
C GLN A 123 19.05 41.39 -3.26
N ASN A 124 19.27 42.60 -3.79
CA ASN A 124 18.20 43.59 -4.01
C ASN A 124 17.20 43.15 -5.10
N ASP A 125 17.68 42.53 -6.18
CA ASP A 125 16.83 41.96 -7.23
C ASP A 125 16.00 40.80 -6.68
N PHE A 126 16.61 39.98 -5.84
CA PHE A 126 15.94 38.84 -5.22
C PHE A 126 14.76 39.25 -4.34
N SER A 127 14.87 40.35 -3.59
CA SER A 127 13.75 40.89 -2.81
C SER A 127 12.58 41.34 -3.70
N LYS A 128 12.85 41.95 -4.85
CA LYS A 128 11.80 42.35 -5.82
C LYS A 128 11.19 41.12 -6.49
N ALA A 129 12.03 40.17 -6.88
CA ALA A 129 11.63 38.91 -7.48
C ALA A 129 10.77 38.08 -6.52
N LYS A 130 11.05 38.12 -5.21
CA LYS A 130 10.28 37.45 -4.17
C LYS A 130 8.81 37.90 -4.18
N HIS A 131 8.55 39.20 -4.23
CA HIS A 131 7.19 39.74 -4.29
C HIS A 131 6.45 39.33 -5.57
N LEU A 132 7.14 39.34 -6.73
CA LEU A 132 6.57 38.86 -8.00
C LEU A 132 6.34 37.34 -7.99
N ALA A 133 7.21 36.57 -7.35
CA ALA A 133 7.07 35.13 -7.20
C ALA A 133 5.88 34.78 -6.29
N ALA A 134 5.64 35.55 -5.23
CA ALA A 134 4.45 35.40 -4.39
C ALA A 134 3.16 35.68 -5.16
N LYS A 135 3.13 36.71 -6.02
CA LYS A 135 2.01 36.98 -6.93
C LYS A 135 1.80 35.85 -7.93
N LEU A 136 2.87 35.37 -8.57
CA LEU A 136 2.79 34.24 -9.50
C LEU A 136 2.28 32.98 -8.80
N PHE A 137 2.76 32.72 -7.57
CA PHE A 137 2.29 31.62 -6.75
C PHE A 137 0.78 31.73 -6.48
N HIS A 138 0.30 32.90 -6.08
CA HIS A 138 -1.12 33.18 -5.90
C HIS A 138 -1.93 32.95 -7.18
N ASP A 139 -1.45 33.45 -8.32
CA ASP A 139 -2.15 33.35 -9.61
C ASP A 139 -2.23 31.91 -10.10
N ILE A 140 -1.21 31.10 -9.83
CA ILE A 140 -1.21 29.66 -10.16
C ILE A 140 -2.11 28.90 -9.20
N LEU A 141 -2.03 29.16 -7.89
CA LEU A 141 -2.84 28.47 -6.88
C LEU A 141 -4.34 28.75 -7.05
N SER A 142 -4.70 30.00 -7.39
CA SER A 142 -6.07 30.39 -7.73
C SER A 142 -6.56 29.86 -9.08
N SER A 143 -5.70 29.20 -9.86
CA SER A 143 -5.95 28.78 -11.25
C SER A 143 -6.17 29.92 -12.26
N SER A 144 -5.80 31.15 -11.90
CA SER A 144 -5.81 32.30 -12.82
C SER A 144 -4.78 32.13 -13.94
N ILE A 145 -3.64 31.50 -13.62
CA ILE A 145 -2.60 31.12 -14.56
C ILE A 145 -2.49 29.60 -14.62
N LYS A 146 -2.59 29.04 -15.82
CA LYS A 146 -2.40 27.60 -16.03
C LYS A 146 -0.92 27.26 -16.03
N HIS A 147 -0.49 26.53 -15.01
CA HIS A 147 0.89 26.10 -14.86
C HIS A 147 0.97 24.71 -14.25
N GLU A 148 2.08 24.01 -14.46
CA GLU A 148 2.37 22.75 -13.75
C GLU A 148 2.41 22.96 -12.23
N GLU A 149 1.80 22.05 -11.45
CA GLU A 149 1.74 22.18 -10.00
C GLU A 149 3.12 22.20 -9.33
N ARG A 150 4.11 21.49 -9.91
CA ARG A 150 5.49 21.41 -9.42
C ARG A 150 6.19 22.77 -9.37
N ILE A 151 5.73 23.75 -10.16
CA ILE A 151 6.30 25.11 -10.10
C ILE A 151 6.04 25.78 -8.76
N LEU A 152 4.90 25.48 -8.10
CA LEU A 152 4.54 26.06 -6.81
C LEU A 152 5.61 25.73 -5.77
N ILE A 153 6.03 24.47 -5.73
CA ILE A 153 7.11 24.00 -4.85
C ILE A 153 8.45 24.65 -5.24
N LYS A 154 8.77 24.73 -6.53
CA LYS A 154 10.02 25.39 -6.99
C LYS A 154 10.06 26.87 -6.61
N LEU A 155 8.94 27.59 -6.70
CA LEU A 155 8.84 29.00 -6.32
C LEU A 155 9.02 29.16 -4.81
N LEU A 156 8.35 28.33 -4.00
CA LEU A 156 8.49 28.30 -2.55
C LEU A 156 9.94 28.09 -2.11
N GLU A 157 10.57 26.99 -2.54
CA GLU A 157 11.95 26.65 -2.15
C GLU A 157 12.97 27.67 -2.65
N HIS A 158 12.77 28.17 -3.87
CA HIS A 158 13.76 29.03 -4.49
C HIS A 158 13.69 30.44 -3.95
N PHE A 159 12.51 31.01 -3.69
CA PHE A 159 12.33 32.38 -3.21
C PHE A 159 12.10 32.50 -1.70
N ASP A 160 12.04 31.37 -1.00
CA ASP A 160 11.78 31.32 0.45
C ASP A 160 10.49 32.06 0.82
N LEU A 161 9.41 31.73 0.09
CA LEU A 161 8.12 32.41 0.25
C LEU A 161 7.48 31.98 1.57
N GLU A 162 7.19 32.96 2.42
CA GLU A 162 6.50 32.77 3.69
C GLU A 162 5.03 33.17 3.56
N LEU A 163 4.22 32.82 4.56
CA LEU A 163 2.79 33.16 4.58
C LEU A 163 2.53 34.67 4.47
N LYS A 164 3.43 35.50 5.03
CA LYS A 164 3.37 36.97 4.92
C LYS A 164 3.48 37.45 3.47
N ASP A 165 4.35 36.84 2.67
CA ASP A 165 4.58 37.23 1.27
C ASP A 165 3.33 36.93 0.43
N ILE A 166 2.63 35.83 0.75
CA ILE A 166 1.35 35.48 0.12
C ILE A 166 0.25 36.46 0.54
N GLY A 167 0.19 36.82 1.83
CA GLY A 167 -0.76 37.82 2.33
C GLY A 167 -0.58 39.18 1.66
N GLU A 168 0.66 39.64 1.52
CA GLU A 168 1.00 40.88 0.79
C GLU A 168 0.63 40.80 -0.69
N ALA A 169 0.78 39.64 -1.33
CA ALA A 169 0.38 39.44 -2.72
C ALA A 169 -1.14 39.54 -2.92
N ILE A 170 -1.94 39.09 -1.95
CA ILE A 170 -3.41 39.12 -1.99
C ILE A 170 -3.95 40.52 -1.66
N CYS A 171 -3.47 41.12 -0.56
CA CYS A 171 -4.09 42.31 0.04
C CYS A 171 -3.30 43.61 -0.16
N GLY A 172 -2.03 43.53 -0.58
CA GLY A 172 -1.11 44.66 -0.56
C GLY A 172 -0.50 44.93 0.83
N SER A 173 0.51 45.80 0.89
CA SER A 173 1.43 45.99 2.02
C SER A 173 0.86 46.71 3.27
N HIS A 174 -0.46 46.90 3.38
CA HIS A 174 -1.05 47.87 4.33
C HIS A 174 -2.20 47.34 5.21
N LEU A 175 -2.47 46.02 5.23
CA LEU A 175 -3.62 45.46 5.95
C LEU A 175 -3.21 44.56 7.12
N ASP A 176 -3.78 44.85 8.30
CA ASP A 176 -3.73 44.01 9.49
C ASP A 176 -4.58 42.74 9.26
N GLY A 177 -4.11 41.57 9.72
CA GLY A 177 -4.76 40.26 9.46
C GLY A 177 -4.37 39.55 8.15
N THR A 178 -3.31 39.99 7.46
CA THR A 178 -2.83 39.42 6.19
C THR A 178 -2.48 37.93 6.26
N LEU A 179 -2.03 37.45 7.42
CA LEU A 179 -1.66 36.04 7.65
C LEU A 179 -2.87 35.11 7.67
N ASP A 180 -3.96 35.51 8.33
CA ASP A 180 -5.18 34.70 8.41
C ASP A 180 -5.86 34.60 7.04
N ILE A 181 -5.85 35.69 6.27
CA ILE A 181 -6.35 35.71 4.89
C ILE A 181 -5.51 34.78 4.00
N ALA A 182 -4.19 34.87 4.08
CA ALA A 182 -3.30 33.99 3.31
C ALA A 182 -3.48 32.52 3.68
N LYS A 183 -3.66 32.22 4.97
CA LYS A 183 -3.92 30.87 5.45
C LYS A 183 -5.26 30.33 4.93
N ALA A 184 -6.33 31.10 5.08
CA ALA A 184 -7.66 30.73 4.58
C ALA A 184 -7.66 30.54 3.06
N PHE A 185 -6.94 31.39 2.32
CA PHE A 185 -6.75 31.26 0.87
C PHE A 185 -6.07 29.93 0.51
N ILE A 186 -4.94 29.61 1.16
CA ILE A 186 -4.22 28.36 0.90
C ILE A 186 -5.10 27.15 1.27
N GLU A 187 -5.74 27.16 2.43
CA GLU A 187 -6.64 26.09 2.88
C GLU A 187 -7.79 25.85 1.88
N HIS A 188 -8.42 26.92 1.39
CA HIS A 188 -9.49 26.84 0.40
C HIS A 188 -9.01 26.18 -0.89
N HIS A 189 -7.87 26.59 -1.44
CA HIS A 189 -7.37 26.07 -2.70
C HIS A 189 -6.75 24.66 -2.59
N LEU A 190 -6.27 24.28 -1.41
CA LEU A 190 -5.76 22.92 -1.17
C LEU A 190 -6.84 21.84 -1.27
N SER A 191 -8.12 22.19 -1.04
CA SER A 191 -9.24 21.26 -1.28
C SER A 191 -9.22 20.68 -2.69
N ARG A 192 -8.90 21.50 -3.68
CA ARG A 192 -8.82 21.08 -5.09
C ARG A 192 -7.67 20.11 -5.36
N PHE A 193 -6.52 20.30 -4.73
CA PHE A 193 -5.40 19.35 -4.85
C PHE A 193 -5.72 18.01 -4.19
N MET A 194 -6.52 18.03 -3.11
CA MET A 194 -7.00 16.79 -2.49
C MET A 194 -8.01 16.08 -3.39
N ASP A 195 -8.89 16.81 -4.06
CA ASP A 195 -9.87 16.23 -5.00
C ASP A 195 -9.22 15.71 -6.30
N SER A 196 -8.09 16.30 -6.73
CA SER A 196 -7.32 15.86 -7.90
C SER A 196 -6.26 14.79 -7.59
N GLU A 197 -6.24 14.25 -6.37
CA GLU A 197 -5.23 13.29 -5.87
C GLU A 197 -3.77 13.78 -5.93
N SER A 198 -3.54 15.09 -6.02
CA SER A 198 -2.21 15.69 -5.99
C SER A 198 -1.69 15.90 -4.56
N TYR A 199 -1.58 14.79 -3.83
CA TYR A 199 -1.24 14.80 -2.40
C TYR A 199 0.20 15.25 -2.12
N VAL A 200 1.15 15.00 -3.03
CA VAL A 200 2.55 15.43 -2.87
C VAL A 200 2.65 16.95 -2.75
N THR A 201 1.99 17.65 -3.66
CA THR A 201 1.95 19.11 -3.68
C THR A 201 1.20 19.62 -2.46
N ALA A 202 0.01 19.08 -2.19
CA ALA A 202 -0.81 19.51 -1.06
C ALA A 202 -0.08 19.39 0.29
N VAL A 203 0.50 18.23 0.59
CA VAL A 203 1.21 17.98 1.85
C VAL A 203 2.46 18.86 1.96
N THR A 204 3.17 19.11 0.86
CA THR A 204 4.36 19.98 0.86
C THR A 204 3.99 21.43 1.14
N LEU A 205 2.87 21.92 0.58
CA LEU A 205 2.35 23.25 0.87
C LEU A 205 1.92 23.39 2.34
N LEU A 206 1.17 22.41 2.85
CA LEU A 206 0.73 22.39 4.25
C LEU A 206 1.89 22.41 5.23
N GLU A 207 2.91 21.58 4.99
CA GLU A 207 4.11 21.53 5.82
C GLU A 207 4.88 22.85 5.77
N HIS A 208 5.13 23.39 4.58
CA HIS A 208 5.91 24.62 4.38
C HIS A 208 5.27 25.82 5.10
N PHE A 209 3.95 25.97 4.99
CA PHE A 209 3.22 27.05 5.66
C PHE A 209 2.78 26.72 7.09
N SER A 210 3.17 25.56 7.63
CA SER A 210 2.78 25.09 8.96
C SER A 210 1.26 25.08 9.20
N ILE A 211 0.49 24.74 8.17
CA ILE A 211 -0.98 24.70 8.21
C ILE A 211 -1.44 23.32 8.65
N ARG A 212 -2.15 23.26 9.79
CA ARG A 212 -2.72 22.03 10.36
C ARG A 212 -4.21 21.94 10.03
N LEU A 213 -4.54 21.10 9.05
CA LEU A 213 -5.92 20.69 8.81
C LEU A 213 -6.31 19.54 9.75
N SER A 214 -7.60 19.38 10.04
CA SER A 214 -8.12 18.21 10.79
C SER A 214 -7.79 16.93 10.02
N GLY A 215 -6.79 16.18 10.51
CA GLY A 215 -5.89 15.39 9.65
C GLY A 215 -6.24 13.92 9.44
N ASP A 216 -7.29 13.40 10.07
CA ASP A 216 -7.62 11.97 9.99
C ASP A 216 -8.20 11.61 8.62
N SER A 217 -9.11 12.44 8.09
CA SER A 217 -9.77 12.23 6.80
C SER A 217 -8.79 12.32 5.63
N LEU A 218 -7.84 13.26 5.66
CA LEU A 218 -6.82 13.41 4.64
C LEU A 218 -5.86 12.21 4.63
N LEU A 219 -5.43 11.76 5.82
CA LEU A 219 -4.57 10.59 5.92
C LEU A 219 -5.27 9.33 5.38
N VAL A 220 -6.53 9.11 5.75
CA VAL A 220 -7.34 7.99 5.24
C VAL A 220 -7.42 8.01 3.72
N LYS A 221 -7.78 9.16 3.11
CA LYS A 221 -7.85 9.31 1.65
C LYS A 221 -6.53 8.99 0.96
N MET A 222 -5.40 9.49 1.48
CA MET A 222 -4.08 9.18 0.92
C MET A 222 -3.75 7.68 0.98
N MET A 223 -4.13 7.02 2.07
CA MET A 223 -3.88 5.58 2.23
C MET A 223 -4.75 4.75 1.27
N GLU A 224 -6.02 5.13 1.07
CA GLU A 224 -6.94 4.50 0.12
C GLU A 224 -6.48 4.67 -1.34
N SER A 225 -5.97 5.85 -1.72
CA SER A 225 -5.38 6.09 -3.05
C SER A 225 -3.95 5.52 -3.21
N ASN A 226 -3.43 4.73 -2.26
CA ASN A 226 -2.07 4.17 -2.24
C ASN A 226 -0.94 5.23 -2.27
N GLN A 227 -1.19 6.44 -1.80
CA GLN A 227 -0.26 7.58 -1.78
C GLN A 227 0.52 7.61 -0.46
N PHE A 228 1.37 6.60 -0.28
CA PHE A 228 2.06 6.34 1.00
C PHE A 228 3.10 7.40 1.39
N THR A 229 3.87 7.92 0.43
CA THR A 229 4.93 8.88 0.75
C THR A 229 4.37 10.23 1.22
N PRO A 230 3.34 10.82 0.57
CA PRO A 230 2.62 11.96 1.13
C PRO A 230 2.00 11.67 2.49
N ALA A 231 1.42 10.49 2.69
CA ALA A 231 0.82 10.09 3.97
C ALA A 231 1.84 10.05 5.12
N GLU A 232 3.00 9.43 4.90
CA GLU A 232 4.10 9.38 5.86
C GLU A 232 4.62 10.78 6.22
N LYS A 233 4.77 11.64 5.20
CA LYS A 233 5.20 13.03 5.37
C LYS A 233 4.18 13.83 6.19
N TRP A 234 2.89 13.70 5.86
CA TRP A 234 1.81 14.36 6.58
C TRP A 234 1.72 13.92 8.04
N ALA A 235 1.81 12.61 8.30
CA ALA A 235 1.78 12.08 9.65
C ALA A 235 2.94 12.59 10.50
N THR A 236 4.15 12.66 9.91
CA THR A 236 5.34 13.21 10.59
C THR A 236 5.13 14.68 10.95
N PHE A 237 4.58 15.48 10.05
CA PHE A 237 4.29 16.90 10.28
C PHE A 237 3.23 17.13 11.38
N MET A 238 2.15 16.33 11.37
CA MET A 238 1.09 16.43 12.37
C MET A 238 1.55 15.99 13.77
N GLY A 239 2.49 15.05 13.82
CA GLY A 239 3.14 14.56 15.02
C GLY A 239 2.62 13.20 15.47
N LYS A 240 3.05 12.82 16.68
CA LYS A 240 2.91 11.46 17.22
C LYS A 240 1.51 10.82 17.05
N PRO A 241 0.38 11.48 17.39
CA PRO A 241 -0.95 10.87 17.25
C PRO A 241 -1.27 10.42 15.82
N MET A 242 -0.85 11.22 14.82
CA MET A 242 -1.09 10.92 13.41
C MET A 242 -0.18 9.78 12.92
N ILE A 243 1.05 9.69 13.46
CA ILE A 243 1.96 8.58 13.19
C ILE A 243 1.38 7.26 13.71
N CYS A 244 0.78 7.26 14.92
CA CYS A 244 0.10 6.08 15.44
C CYS A 244 -1.08 5.66 14.54
N LEU A 245 -1.87 6.62 14.04
CA LEU A 245 -2.98 6.33 13.11
C LEU A 245 -2.47 5.76 11.78
N LEU A 246 -1.38 6.31 11.23
CA LEU A 246 -0.73 5.79 10.03
C LEU A 246 -0.25 4.33 10.24
N VAL A 247 0.39 4.04 11.38
CA VAL A 247 0.85 2.69 11.72
C VAL A 247 -0.33 1.73 11.79
N GLN A 248 -1.43 2.11 12.45
CA GLN A 248 -2.64 1.29 12.51
C GLN A 248 -3.19 1.01 11.12
N LYS A 249 -3.26 2.01 10.24
CA LYS A 249 -3.70 1.83 8.85
C LYS A 249 -2.80 0.88 8.07
N TYR A 250 -1.48 0.95 8.25
CA TYR A 250 -0.58 -0.02 7.63
C TYR A 250 -0.81 -1.45 8.13
N ILE A 251 -1.14 -1.64 9.41
CA ILE A 251 -1.49 -2.95 9.97
C ILE A 251 -2.79 -3.47 9.36
N ASP A 252 -3.83 -2.62 9.30
CA ASP A 252 -5.13 -2.97 8.71
C ASP A 252 -5.00 -3.40 7.23
N MET A 253 -4.13 -2.72 6.48
CA MET A 253 -3.79 -3.03 5.08
C MET A 253 -2.80 -4.21 4.93
N LYS A 254 -2.41 -4.88 6.02
CA LYS A 254 -1.41 -5.97 6.05
C LYS A 254 -0.02 -5.59 5.53
N MET A 255 0.33 -4.31 5.55
CA MET A 255 1.62 -3.77 5.13
C MET A 255 2.63 -3.73 6.29
N LEU A 256 2.84 -4.88 6.95
CA LEU A 256 3.60 -4.98 8.21
C LEU A 256 5.04 -4.46 8.13
N LYS A 257 5.70 -4.57 6.96
CA LYS A 257 7.04 -4.01 6.76
C LYS A 257 7.05 -2.48 6.94
N LYS A 258 6.11 -1.79 6.30
CA LYS A 258 6.01 -0.32 6.38
C LYS A 258 5.63 0.11 7.80
N ALA A 259 4.69 -0.59 8.43
CA ALA A 259 4.36 -0.35 9.83
C ALA A 259 5.60 -0.44 10.74
N TYR A 260 6.36 -1.54 10.61
CA TYR A 260 7.59 -1.75 11.36
C TYR A 260 8.65 -0.66 11.12
N ASP A 261 8.88 -0.28 9.85
CA ASP A 261 9.87 0.75 9.50
C ASP A 261 9.50 2.11 10.14
N ILE A 262 8.21 2.48 10.13
CA ILE A 262 7.71 3.72 10.76
C ILE A 262 7.82 3.68 12.28
N ILE A 263 7.44 2.56 12.92
CA ILE A 263 7.57 2.37 14.38
C ILE A 263 9.03 2.52 14.80
N LYS A 264 9.95 1.86 14.08
CA LYS A 264 11.38 1.90 14.38
C LYS A 264 11.95 3.31 14.23
N LYS A 265 11.56 4.03 13.17
CA LYS A 265 12.02 5.39 12.90
C LYS A 265 11.58 6.40 13.98
N ASN A 266 10.42 6.19 14.58
CA ASN A 266 9.80 7.13 15.53
C ASN A 266 9.84 6.65 16.99
N TYR A 267 10.57 5.57 17.30
CA TYR A 267 10.70 5.00 18.65
C TYR A 267 9.36 4.63 19.31
N LEU A 268 8.42 4.07 18.53
CA LEU A 268 7.06 3.73 19.00
C LEU A 268 6.92 2.25 19.41
N GLN A 269 8.00 1.60 19.83
CA GLN A 269 7.99 0.17 20.16
C GLN A 269 7.09 -0.16 21.34
N GLU A 270 6.97 0.75 22.32
CA GLU A 270 6.11 0.56 23.51
C GLU A 270 4.62 0.65 23.16
N GLU A 271 4.25 1.45 22.16
CA GLU A 271 2.86 1.58 21.70
C GLU A 271 2.41 0.44 20.81
N PHE A 272 3.36 -0.20 20.13
CA PHE A 272 3.12 -1.29 19.18
C PHE A 272 4.05 -2.48 19.43
N PRO A 273 4.03 -3.08 20.63
CA PRO A 273 4.97 -4.14 21.02
C PRO A 273 4.86 -5.38 20.11
N ASP A 274 3.65 -5.66 19.62
CA ASP A 274 3.35 -6.86 18.85
C ASP A 274 3.75 -6.75 17.37
N VAL A 275 3.89 -5.53 16.81
CA VAL A 275 4.07 -5.33 15.37
C VAL A 275 5.41 -5.87 14.88
N HIS A 276 6.46 -5.77 15.70
CA HIS A 276 7.76 -6.37 15.39
C HIS A 276 7.67 -7.89 15.28
N HIS A 277 6.92 -8.51 16.20
CA HIS A 277 6.68 -9.95 16.17
C HIS A 277 5.88 -10.34 14.93
N LEU A 278 4.73 -9.69 14.71
CA LEU A 278 3.86 -9.93 13.56
C LEU A 278 4.58 -9.74 12.21
N TYR A 279 5.45 -8.73 12.10
CA TYR A 279 6.26 -8.52 10.90
C TYR A 279 7.22 -9.69 10.66
N LYS A 280 7.93 -10.14 11.70
CA LYS A 280 8.85 -11.28 11.59
C LYS A 280 8.12 -12.57 11.25
N GLU A 281 6.98 -12.84 11.87
CA GLU A 281 6.11 -13.96 11.53
C GLU A 281 5.67 -13.91 10.06
N SER A 282 5.23 -12.73 9.58
CA SER A 282 4.85 -12.55 8.17
C SER A 282 5.99 -12.84 7.19
N VAL A 283 7.23 -12.48 7.56
CA VAL A 283 8.42 -12.82 6.76
C VAL A 283 8.70 -14.31 6.77
N LEU A 284 8.59 -14.98 7.93
CA LEU A 284 8.76 -16.43 8.04
C LEU A 284 7.70 -17.18 7.24
N LYS A 285 6.42 -16.79 7.35
CA LYS A 285 5.33 -17.38 6.58
C LYS A 285 5.58 -17.29 5.07
N LYS A 286 5.99 -16.12 4.57
CA LYS A 286 6.34 -15.94 3.14
C LYS A 286 7.54 -16.78 2.68
N LEU A 287 8.48 -17.11 3.57
CA LEU A 287 9.59 -18.00 3.25
C LEU A 287 9.14 -19.45 3.24
N ALA A 288 8.34 -19.87 4.22
CA ALA A 288 7.76 -21.20 4.30
C ALA A 288 6.86 -21.49 3.08
N GLU A 289 6.00 -20.55 2.68
CA GLU A 289 5.17 -20.63 1.45
C GLU A 289 6.00 -20.85 0.18
N LYS A 290 7.26 -20.40 0.16
CA LYS A 290 8.20 -20.56 -0.95
C LYS A 290 9.12 -21.77 -0.79
N GLY A 291 8.92 -22.59 0.25
CA GLY A 291 9.79 -23.72 0.59
C GLY A 291 11.20 -23.33 1.04
N CYS A 292 11.46 -22.05 1.35
CA CYS A 292 12.77 -21.52 1.74
C CYS A 292 13.05 -21.73 3.24
N TRP A 293 12.96 -22.96 3.71
CA TRP A 293 12.99 -23.32 5.13
C TRP A 293 14.31 -22.97 5.84
N ASP A 294 15.45 -23.16 5.18
CA ASP A 294 16.76 -22.88 5.79
C ASP A 294 16.96 -21.38 6.06
N ILE A 295 16.46 -20.53 5.17
CA ILE A 295 16.49 -19.07 5.34
C ILE A 295 15.52 -18.64 6.46
N ALA A 296 14.37 -19.31 6.56
CA ALA A 296 13.40 -19.05 7.62
C ALA A 296 13.97 -19.42 8.99
N GLU A 297 14.60 -20.59 9.09
CA GLU A 297 15.30 -21.06 10.28
C GLU A 297 16.40 -20.09 10.71
N LEU A 298 17.25 -19.65 9.78
CA LEU A 298 18.33 -18.70 10.07
C LEU A 298 17.80 -17.37 10.64
N ARG A 299 16.59 -16.95 10.26
CA ARG A 299 15.93 -15.73 10.78
C ARG A 299 15.26 -15.95 12.13
N ALA A 300 14.80 -17.16 12.42
CA ALA A 300 14.13 -17.53 13.66
C ALA A 300 15.09 -17.92 14.79
N LYS A 301 16.31 -18.43 14.49
CA LYS A 301 17.22 -19.09 15.44
C LYS A 301 17.49 -18.42 16.79
N ASN A 302 17.44 -17.08 16.85
CA ASN A 302 17.72 -16.32 18.07
C ASN A 302 16.45 -15.93 18.87
N ASN A 303 15.27 -16.40 18.44
CA ASN A 303 14.00 -16.11 19.08
C ASN A 303 13.17 -17.38 19.13
N ARG A 304 12.97 -17.89 20.35
CA ARG A 304 12.25 -19.14 20.59
C ARG A 304 10.82 -19.11 20.03
N GLN A 305 10.07 -18.02 20.25
CA GLN A 305 8.68 -17.89 19.75
C GLN A 305 8.62 -17.96 18.22
N LEU A 306 9.56 -17.33 17.53
CA LEU A 306 9.64 -17.39 16.06
C LEU A 306 10.05 -18.77 15.55
N MET A 307 10.85 -19.50 16.32
CA MET A 307 11.20 -20.89 15.97
C MET A 307 10.00 -21.82 16.19
N GLU A 308 9.29 -21.67 17.30
CA GLU A 308 8.03 -22.38 17.58
C GLU A 308 6.98 -22.09 16.47
N TYR A 309 6.87 -20.84 16.03
CA TYR A 309 6.02 -20.47 14.89
C TYR A 309 6.48 -21.10 13.57
N LEU A 310 7.79 -21.23 13.34
CA LEU A 310 8.32 -21.90 12.15
C LEU A 310 8.00 -23.40 12.15
N VAL A 311 8.05 -24.05 13.31
CA VAL A 311 7.61 -25.44 13.49
C VAL A 311 6.11 -25.56 13.21
N TYR A 312 5.29 -24.66 13.75
CA TYR A 312 3.86 -24.61 13.45
C TYR A 312 3.57 -24.49 11.95
N LEU A 313 4.29 -23.61 11.24
CA LEU A 313 4.16 -23.49 9.78
C LEU A 313 4.55 -24.79 9.07
N ALA A 314 5.60 -25.49 9.52
CA ALA A 314 5.99 -26.77 8.95
C ALA A 314 4.88 -27.83 9.13
N ILE A 315 4.16 -27.81 10.24
CA ILE A 315 2.98 -28.66 10.48
C ILE A 315 1.82 -28.24 9.56
N GLU A 316 1.51 -26.94 9.46
CA GLU A 316 0.46 -26.39 8.57
C GLU A 316 0.68 -26.80 7.11
N TYR A 317 1.93 -26.89 6.65
CA TYR A 317 2.30 -27.30 5.30
C TYR A 317 2.62 -28.81 5.14
N ASP A 318 2.40 -29.63 6.19
CA ASP A 318 2.63 -31.09 6.20
C ASP A 318 4.09 -31.52 5.93
N TYR A 319 5.07 -30.69 6.34
CA TYR A 319 6.51 -30.98 6.25
C TYR A 319 7.03 -31.67 7.54
N ILE A 320 6.56 -32.90 7.79
CA ILE A 320 6.84 -33.66 9.02
C ILE A 320 8.35 -33.82 9.27
N GLU A 321 9.14 -34.12 8.23
CA GLU A 321 10.61 -34.25 8.35
C GLU A 321 11.26 -32.96 8.88
N LYS A 322 10.74 -31.78 8.47
CA LYS A 322 11.25 -30.49 8.92
C LYS A 322 10.86 -30.20 10.38
N VAL A 323 9.68 -30.65 10.81
CA VAL A 323 9.23 -30.55 12.20
C VAL A 323 10.19 -31.31 13.12
N GLU A 324 10.45 -32.58 12.81
CA GLU A 324 11.38 -33.40 13.59
C GLU A 324 12.80 -32.81 13.61
N GLU A 325 13.30 -32.34 12.46
CA GLU A 325 14.60 -31.69 12.34
C GLU A 325 14.72 -30.46 13.25
N LEU A 326 13.75 -29.55 13.17
CA LEU A 326 13.74 -28.29 13.93
C LEU A 326 13.59 -28.55 15.43
N CYS A 327 12.66 -29.41 15.83
CA CYS A 327 12.41 -29.73 17.23
C CYS A 327 13.64 -30.35 17.89
N LYS A 328 14.30 -31.29 17.19
CA LYS A 328 15.53 -31.93 17.66
C LYS A 328 16.70 -30.94 17.73
N ARG A 329 16.89 -30.11 16.69
CA ARG A 329 18.02 -29.16 16.61
C ARG A 329 17.96 -28.07 17.67
N TYR A 330 16.76 -27.58 17.99
CA TYR A 330 16.56 -26.44 18.89
C TYR A 330 16.00 -26.82 20.26
N SER A 331 15.91 -28.12 20.58
CA SER A 331 15.35 -28.62 21.85
C SER A 331 13.97 -28.03 22.14
N LEU A 332 13.08 -28.12 21.15
CA LEU A 332 11.71 -27.62 21.26
C LEU A 332 10.79 -28.78 21.66
N ASP A 333 10.51 -28.86 22.96
CA ASP A 333 9.54 -29.79 23.53
C ASP A 333 8.10 -29.27 23.33
N GLY A 334 7.12 -30.17 23.35
CA GLY A 334 5.71 -29.87 23.09
C GLY A 334 5.29 -30.19 21.66
N PHE A 335 6.19 -30.08 20.68
CA PHE A 335 5.91 -30.30 19.25
C PHE A 335 5.90 -31.76 18.79
N ALA A 336 6.42 -32.67 19.61
CA ALA A 336 6.44 -34.10 19.34
C ALA A 336 5.03 -34.71 19.21
N ASN A 337 3.99 -34.00 19.67
CA ASN A 337 2.57 -34.35 19.56
C ASN A 337 1.68 -33.21 18.97
N VAL A 338 2.23 -32.17 18.32
CA VAL A 338 1.44 -31.02 17.78
C VAL A 338 0.54 -31.40 16.59
N THR A 339 0.39 -32.69 16.32
CA THR A 339 -0.66 -33.25 15.46
C THR A 339 -1.99 -33.46 16.19
N GLY A 340 -2.11 -33.03 17.45
CA GLY A 340 -3.28 -33.21 18.32
C GLY A 340 -4.25 -32.02 18.36
N MET A 341 -5.51 -32.22 17.99
CA MET A 341 -6.59 -31.24 18.20
C MET A 341 -6.75 -30.89 19.69
N SER A 342 -6.39 -29.67 20.11
CA SER A 342 -6.29 -29.34 21.56
C SER A 342 -7.63 -29.20 22.29
N ILE A 343 -8.67 -28.75 21.58
CA ILE A 343 -10.01 -28.52 22.12
C ILE A 343 -11.08 -28.87 21.07
N ILE A 344 -12.30 -29.13 21.53
CA ILE A 344 -13.50 -29.18 20.69
C ILE A 344 -14.61 -28.35 21.30
N GLN A 345 -15.32 -27.59 20.47
CA GLN A 345 -16.42 -26.72 20.89
C GLN A 345 -17.75 -27.31 20.45
N ILE A 346 -18.73 -27.32 21.35
CA ILE A 346 -20.11 -27.74 21.04
C ILE A 346 -21.05 -26.69 21.60
N ALA A 347 -21.98 -26.21 20.78
CA ALA A 347 -23.04 -25.32 21.23
C ALA A 347 -24.43 -25.94 21.00
N SER A 348 -25.33 -25.65 21.92
CA SER A 348 -26.77 -25.76 21.75
C SER A 348 -27.37 -24.36 21.60
N GLU A 349 -28.69 -24.27 21.49
CA GLU A 349 -29.41 -22.98 21.42
C GLU A 349 -29.11 -22.06 22.62
N ASN A 350 -28.83 -22.64 23.79
CA ASN A 350 -28.76 -21.90 25.05
C ASN A 350 -27.39 -21.94 25.75
N ARG A 351 -26.48 -22.83 25.34
CA ARG A 351 -25.18 -23.03 26.00
C ARG A 351 -24.08 -23.43 25.03
N ALA A 352 -22.86 -22.96 25.29
CA ALA A 352 -21.65 -23.41 24.63
C ALA A 352 -20.75 -24.15 25.62
N PHE A 353 -20.12 -25.21 25.15
CA PHE A 353 -19.19 -26.06 25.87
C PHE A 353 -17.86 -26.10 25.13
N ILE A 354 -16.76 -26.00 25.87
CA ILE A 354 -15.40 -26.16 25.35
C ILE A 354 -14.80 -27.33 26.10
N PHE A 355 -14.47 -28.39 25.36
CA PHE A 355 -13.86 -29.59 25.91
C PHE A 355 -12.34 -29.50 25.71
N ASP A 356 -11.61 -29.61 26.81
CA ASP A 356 -10.16 -29.73 26.81
C ASP A 356 -9.77 -31.16 26.43
N LEU A 357 -9.49 -31.38 25.14
CA LEU A 357 -9.24 -32.73 24.64
C LEU A 357 -7.90 -33.28 25.13
N ILE A 358 -6.90 -32.43 25.35
CA ILE A 358 -5.61 -32.83 25.93
C ILE A 358 -5.86 -33.44 27.30
N LYS A 359 -6.50 -32.69 28.20
CA LYS A 359 -6.75 -33.12 29.57
C LYS A 359 -7.70 -34.31 29.65
N LEU A 360 -8.79 -34.30 28.87
CA LEU A 360 -9.79 -35.37 28.91
C LEU A 360 -9.26 -36.68 28.33
N TYR A 361 -8.41 -36.62 27.31
CA TYR A 361 -7.78 -37.81 26.74
C TYR A 361 -6.74 -38.42 27.70
N GLU A 362 -5.96 -37.58 28.38
CA GLU A 362 -4.99 -38.03 29.39
C GLU A 362 -5.68 -38.61 30.63
N ASP A 363 -6.65 -37.89 31.18
CA ASP A 363 -7.26 -38.23 32.47
C ASP A 363 -8.35 -39.33 32.32
N GLU A 364 -9.24 -39.21 31.31
CA GLU A 364 -10.49 -39.99 31.24
C GLU A 364 -10.88 -40.41 29.79
N PRO A 365 -10.01 -41.10 29.02
CA PRO A 365 -10.21 -41.37 27.60
C PRO A 365 -11.45 -42.23 27.31
N LYS A 366 -11.83 -43.14 28.21
CA LYS A 366 -13.04 -43.96 28.07
C LYS A 366 -14.32 -43.14 28.21
N ALA A 367 -14.33 -42.17 29.13
CA ALA A 367 -15.46 -41.28 29.32
C ALA A 367 -15.59 -40.31 28.13
N LEU A 368 -14.46 -39.79 27.65
CA LEU A 368 -14.39 -38.99 26.43
C LEU A 368 -14.99 -39.75 25.23
N ASN A 369 -14.49 -40.97 24.97
CA ASN A 369 -14.97 -41.83 23.88
C ASN A 369 -16.48 -42.10 24.00
N SER A 370 -16.95 -42.49 25.18
CA SER A 370 -18.37 -42.80 25.42
C SER A 370 -19.26 -41.57 25.25
N CYS A 371 -18.83 -40.41 25.74
CA CYS A 371 -19.56 -39.15 25.65
C CYS A 371 -19.73 -38.72 24.20
N PHE A 372 -18.63 -38.62 23.45
CA PHE A 372 -18.67 -38.19 22.05
C PHE A 372 -19.36 -39.20 21.15
N THR A 373 -19.25 -40.51 21.41
CA THR A 373 -20.03 -41.53 20.68
C THR A 373 -21.53 -41.29 20.83
N ARG A 374 -22.01 -40.98 22.06
CA ARG A 374 -23.44 -40.70 22.29
C ARG A 374 -23.94 -39.45 21.58
N ILE A 375 -23.07 -38.48 21.29
CA ILE A 375 -23.43 -37.23 20.62
C ILE A 375 -23.32 -37.41 19.10
N LEU A 376 -22.14 -37.80 18.61
CA LEU A 376 -21.81 -37.86 17.19
C LEU A 376 -22.58 -38.98 16.46
N CYS A 377 -22.77 -40.13 17.09
CA CYS A 377 -23.50 -41.27 16.50
C CYS A 377 -25.00 -41.27 16.81
N SER A 378 -25.55 -40.22 17.46
CA SER A 378 -27.00 -40.17 17.71
C SER A 378 -27.78 -39.81 16.44
N PRO A 379 -28.75 -40.63 16.00
CA PRO A 379 -29.65 -40.28 14.90
C PRO A 379 -30.71 -39.23 15.28
N ASN A 380 -30.81 -38.90 16.57
CA ASN A 380 -31.80 -37.92 17.07
C ASN A 380 -31.22 -36.53 17.29
N ILE A 381 -29.93 -36.34 17.01
CA ILE A 381 -29.23 -35.06 17.21
C ILE A 381 -28.68 -34.64 15.84
N LEU A 382 -29.18 -33.53 15.30
CA LEU A 382 -28.59 -32.88 14.14
C LEU A 382 -27.30 -32.17 14.57
N LYS A 383 -26.18 -32.51 13.95
CA LYS A 383 -24.88 -31.85 14.18
C LYS A 383 -24.64 -30.85 13.06
N LEU A 384 -24.35 -29.62 13.43
CA LEU A 384 -24.00 -28.54 12.51
C LEU A 384 -22.49 -28.33 12.55
N GLY A 385 -21.87 -28.19 11.39
CA GLY A 385 -20.46 -27.78 11.28
C GLY A 385 -20.22 -26.90 10.07
N TYR A 386 -18.98 -26.44 9.92
CA TYR A 386 -18.54 -25.62 8.79
C TYR A 386 -17.17 -26.12 8.36
N ASP A 387 -17.09 -26.81 7.21
CA ASP A 387 -15.90 -27.55 6.77
C ASP A 387 -15.43 -28.63 7.78
N LEU A 388 -16.38 -29.20 8.54
CA LEU A 388 -16.08 -30.14 9.63
C LEU A 388 -15.48 -31.46 9.15
N GLN A 389 -15.57 -31.79 7.86
CA GLN A 389 -14.94 -33.01 7.34
C GLN A 389 -13.42 -32.98 7.56
N CYS A 390 -12.80 -31.81 7.38
CA CYS A 390 -11.39 -31.60 7.69
C CYS A 390 -11.11 -31.77 9.19
N ASP A 391 -12.00 -31.27 10.05
CA ASP A 391 -11.86 -31.37 11.51
C ASP A 391 -12.01 -32.80 12.02
N LEU A 392 -12.99 -33.56 11.53
CA LEU A 392 -13.19 -34.96 11.90
C LEU A 392 -12.02 -35.84 11.46
N HIS A 393 -11.46 -35.58 10.28
CA HIS A 393 -10.25 -36.27 9.82
C HIS A 393 -9.07 -35.98 10.75
N GLN A 394 -8.87 -34.72 11.14
CA GLN A 394 -7.83 -34.35 12.11
C GLN A 394 -8.07 -34.98 13.48
N LEU A 395 -9.28 -34.92 14.04
CA LEU A 395 -9.63 -35.57 15.30
C LEU A 395 -9.37 -37.07 15.29
N SER A 396 -9.74 -37.76 14.19
CA SER A 396 -9.49 -39.19 14.03
C SER A 396 -8.01 -39.55 13.93
N ARG A 397 -7.17 -38.63 13.45
CA ARG A 397 -5.70 -38.78 13.42
C ARG A 397 -5.09 -38.49 14.79
N SER A 398 -5.53 -37.41 15.44
CA SER A 398 -5.05 -36.97 16.76
C SER A 398 -5.37 -37.98 17.87
N TYR A 399 -6.53 -38.63 17.79
CA TYR A 399 -7.07 -39.52 18.82
C TYR A 399 -7.49 -40.86 18.21
N GLY A 400 -6.61 -41.45 17.40
CA GLY A 400 -6.96 -42.58 16.54
C GLY A 400 -7.33 -43.87 17.24
N ASP A 401 -7.03 -44.01 18.53
CA ASP A 401 -7.50 -45.10 19.40
C ASP A 401 -8.95 -44.91 19.88
N LEU A 402 -9.50 -43.69 19.81
CA LEU A 402 -10.89 -43.41 20.12
C LEU A 402 -11.80 -43.68 18.91
N GLU A 403 -12.79 -44.55 19.10
CA GLU A 403 -13.77 -44.84 18.05
C GLU A 403 -14.77 -43.69 17.80
N CYS A 404 -14.97 -42.80 18.78
CA CYS A 404 -15.99 -41.76 18.75
C CYS A 404 -15.84 -40.76 17.60
N PHE A 405 -14.63 -40.55 17.09
CA PHE A 405 -14.37 -39.64 15.97
C PHE A 405 -14.35 -40.34 14.61
N ARG A 406 -14.52 -41.66 14.58
CA ARG A 406 -14.54 -42.45 13.33
C ARG A 406 -15.92 -42.51 12.69
N TYR A 407 -16.99 -42.33 13.46
CA TYR A 407 -18.36 -42.51 13.00
C TYR A 407 -19.23 -41.33 13.44
N TYR A 408 -20.21 -40.99 12.62
CA TYR A 408 -21.17 -39.93 12.92
C TYR A 408 -22.46 -40.14 12.12
N GLU A 409 -23.58 -39.65 12.66
CA GLU A 409 -24.87 -39.64 11.98
C GLU A 409 -25.41 -38.22 11.90
N MET A 410 -26.44 -37.95 11.10
CA MET A 410 -27.20 -36.68 11.14
C MET A 410 -26.31 -35.43 11.11
N PHE A 411 -25.35 -35.40 10.17
CA PHE A 411 -24.37 -34.34 10.08
C PHE A 411 -24.70 -33.38 8.93
N LEU A 412 -24.76 -32.08 9.20
CA LEU A 412 -25.00 -31.04 8.21
C LEU A 412 -23.83 -30.05 8.17
N ASP A 413 -23.15 -30.01 7.04
CA ASP A 413 -22.11 -29.02 6.76
C ASP A 413 -22.73 -27.76 6.17
N ILE A 414 -22.79 -26.70 6.99
CA ILE A 414 -23.40 -25.42 6.63
C ILE A 414 -22.70 -24.80 5.42
N GLN A 415 -21.41 -25.04 5.21
CA GLN A 415 -20.68 -24.51 4.06
C GLN A 415 -21.29 -24.97 2.73
N ARG A 416 -21.78 -26.22 2.69
CA ARG A 416 -22.36 -26.82 1.48
C ARG A 416 -23.68 -26.17 1.07
N LEU A 417 -24.44 -25.66 2.04
CA LEU A 417 -25.73 -24.99 1.79
C LEU A 417 -25.61 -23.68 1.01
N PHE A 418 -24.43 -23.06 1.00
CA PHE A 418 -24.21 -21.76 0.36
C PHE A 418 -23.36 -21.82 -0.91
N ASN A 419 -22.93 -23.02 -1.32
CA ASN A 419 -22.03 -23.25 -2.46
C ASN A 419 -20.77 -22.33 -2.42
N GLU A 420 -20.37 -21.90 -1.22
CA GLU A 420 -19.24 -20.99 -1.02
C GLU A 420 -17.94 -21.79 -1.09
N ARG A 421 -17.39 -21.90 -2.30
CA ARG A 421 -16.07 -22.53 -2.56
C ARG A 421 -14.91 -21.75 -1.94
N SER A 422 -15.14 -20.51 -1.50
CA SER A 422 -14.12 -19.60 -0.98
C SER A 422 -14.73 -18.56 -0.03
N GLY A 423 -15.04 -18.99 1.19
CA GLY A 423 -15.56 -18.14 2.27
C GLY A 423 -15.35 -18.79 3.63
N GLY A 424 -15.00 -18.01 4.66
CA GLY A 424 -14.88 -18.51 6.03
C GLY A 424 -16.11 -18.18 6.86
N LEU A 425 -16.35 -18.90 7.95
CA LEU A 425 -17.52 -18.76 8.84
C LEU A 425 -17.84 -17.31 9.23
N SER A 426 -16.84 -16.49 9.53
CA SER A 426 -17.01 -15.06 9.83
C SER A 426 -17.62 -14.26 8.68
N GLY A 427 -17.26 -14.58 7.42
CA GLY A 427 -17.84 -13.96 6.23
C GLY A 427 -19.31 -14.38 6.05
N LEU A 428 -19.60 -15.67 6.23
CA LEU A 428 -20.95 -16.18 6.19
C LEU A 428 -21.83 -15.57 7.29
N ALA A 429 -21.33 -15.51 8.52
CA ALA A 429 -22.01 -14.87 9.64
C ALA A 429 -22.32 -13.40 9.33
N LYS A 430 -21.38 -12.65 8.74
CA LYS A 430 -21.63 -11.27 8.32
C LYS A 430 -22.74 -11.16 7.27
N LYS A 431 -22.75 -12.08 6.30
CA LYS A 431 -23.74 -12.12 5.22
C LYS A 431 -25.16 -12.40 5.73
N ILE A 432 -25.30 -13.33 6.68
CA ILE A 432 -26.61 -13.79 7.16
C ILE A 432 -27.09 -12.99 8.37
N LEU A 433 -26.20 -12.74 9.34
CA LEU A 433 -26.53 -12.12 10.63
C LEU A 433 -26.16 -10.63 10.68
N GLY A 434 -25.58 -10.07 9.62
CA GLY A 434 -25.15 -8.66 9.55
C GLY A 434 -23.83 -8.34 10.28
N ALA A 435 -23.31 -9.26 11.08
CA ALA A 435 -22.08 -9.09 11.84
C ALA A 435 -21.13 -10.30 11.67
N GLY A 436 -19.85 -10.02 11.43
CA GLY A 436 -18.82 -11.05 11.31
C GLY A 436 -18.20 -11.41 12.66
N LEU A 437 -17.65 -12.62 12.76
CA LEU A 437 -16.90 -13.05 13.93
C LEU A 437 -15.56 -12.31 14.05
N ASN A 438 -15.13 -12.04 15.29
CA ASN A 438 -13.83 -11.47 15.61
C ASN A 438 -12.72 -12.49 15.33
N LYS A 439 -11.78 -12.20 14.42
CA LYS A 439 -10.71 -13.14 13.99
C LYS A 439 -9.40 -13.04 14.79
N THR A 440 -9.33 -12.18 15.80
CA THR A 440 -8.09 -11.83 16.51
C THR A 440 -7.41 -13.02 17.21
N ARG A 441 -8.14 -14.11 17.50
CA ARG A 441 -7.62 -15.29 18.21
C ARG A 441 -7.57 -16.57 17.38
N ARG A 442 -7.82 -16.47 16.06
CA ARG A 442 -7.76 -17.63 15.15
C ARG A 442 -6.41 -18.36 15.21
N ASN A 443 -5.32 -17.61 15.37
CA ASN A 443 -3.96 -18.13 15.42
C ASN A 443 -3.36 -18.04 16.85
N SER A 444 -4.16 -18.28 17.90
CA SER A 444 -3.67 -18.31 19.29
C SER A 444 -3.11 -19.68 19.67
N ASN A 445 -2.31 -19.76 20.74
CA ASN A 445 -1.87 -21.04 21.29
C ASN A 445 -3.02 -21.72 22.06
N TRP A 446 -3.68 -22.69 21.42
CA TRP A 446 -4.82 -23.45 21.97
C TRP A 446 -4.41 -24.61 22.88
N GLU A 447 -3.12 -24.90 23.02
CA GLU A 447 -2.57 -25.84 24.00
C GLU A 447 -2.31 -25.18 25.35
N GLN A 448 -2.30 -23.84 25.40
CA GLN A 448 -2.10 -23.10 26.64
C GLN A 448 -3.15 -23.48 27.70
N ARG A 449 -2.70 -23.75 28.93
CA ARG A 449 -3.57 -23.95 30.09
C ARG A 449 -3.18 -23.03 31.26
N PRO A 450 -4.14 -22.34 31.91
CA PRO A 450 -5.55 -22.25 31.51
C PRO A 450 -5.74 -21.44 30.20
N LEU A 451 -6.84 -21.70 29.49
CA LEU A 451 -7.26 -20.85 28.39
C LEU A 451 -7.60 -19.45 28.91
N SER A 452 -7.23 -18.42 28.16
CA SER A 452 -7.62 -17.04 28.50
C SER A 452 -9.11 -16.82 28.27
N GLN A 453 -9.69 -15.84 28.97
CA GLN A 453 -11.09 -15.47 28.80
C GLN A 453 -11.45 -15.16 27.34
N ASN A 454 -10.57 -14.46 26.62
CA ASN A 454 -10.75 -14.15 25.20
C ASN A 454 -10.74 -15.40 24.31
N GLN A 455 -9.94 -16.42 24.63
CA GLN A 455 -9.94 -17.70 23.91
C GLN A 455 -11.23 -18.47 24.15
N ILE A 456 -11.72 -18.48 25.39
CA ILE A 456 -12.99 -19.09 25.77
C ILE A 456 -14.15 -18.43 24.99
N GLU A 457 -14.21 -17.10 24.98
CA GLU A 457 -15.24 -16.36 24.25
C GLU A 457 -15.18 -16.62 22.73
N TYR A 458 -13.98 -16.58 22.14
CA TYR A 458 -13.80 -16.87 20.73
C TYR A 458 -14.28 -18.28 20.37
N ALA A 459 -13.82 -19.30 21.12
CA ALA A 459 -14.17 -20.70 20.88
C ALA A 459 -15.68 -20.95 21.06
N ALA A 460 -16.30 -20.34 22.08
CA ALA A 460 -17.74 -20.45 22.29
C ALA A 460 -18.54 -19.83 21.14
N LEU A 461 -18.11 -18.67 20.64
CA LEU A 461 -18.78 -17.97 19.53
C LEU A 461 -18.70 -18.74 18.21
N ASP A 462 -17.56 -19.36 17.90
CA ASP A 462 -17.39 -20.16 16.67
C ASP A 462 -18.40 -21.33 16.58
N ALA A 463 -18.73 -21.97 17.71
CA ALA A 463 -19.78 -22.99 17.75
C ALA A 463 -21.20 -22.40 17.80
N ALA A 464 -21.43 -21.38 18.63
CA ALA A 464 -22.76 -20.81 18.84
C ALA A 464 -23.34 -20.13 17.59
N VAL A 465 -22.48 -19.51 16.76
CA VAL A 465 -22.94 -18.83 15.55
C VAL A 465 -23.57 -19.79 14.54
N LEU A 466 -23.12 -21.05 14.48
CA LEU A 466 -23.67 -22.04 13.55
C LEU A 466 -25.13 -22.34 13.83
N VAL A 467 -25.51 -22.42 15.11
CA VAL A 467 -26.90 -22.58 15.53
C VAL A 467 -27.74 -21.39 15.06
N ARG A 468 -27.24 -20.17 15.22
CA ARG A 468 -27.94 -18.94 14.80
C ARG A 468 -28.07 -18.84 13.28
N VAL A 469 -27.03 -19.20 12.55
CA VAL A 469 -27.04 -19.26 11.08
C VAL A 469 -28.07 -20.29 10.61
N PHE A 470 -28.07 -21.49 11.19
CA PHE A 470 -29.00 -22.54 10.80
C PHE A 470 -30.46 -22.15 11.04
N HIS A 471 -30.78 -21.50 12.17
CA HIS A 471 -32.14 -20.98 12.38
C HIS A 471 -32.57 -19.99 11.29
N HIS A 472 -31.70 -19.07 10.87
CA HIS A 472 -32.03 -18.15 9.77
C HIS A 472 -32.27 -18.90 8.46
N VAL A 473 -31.45 -19.90 8.14
CA VAL A 473 -31.62 -20.71 6.93
C VAL A 473 -32.91 -21.52 6.95
N ARG A 474 -33.26 -22.09 8.11
CA ARG A 474 -34.47 -22.89 8.29
C ARG A 474 -35.73 -22.03 8.24
N ASP A 475 -35.68 -20.85 8.84
CA ASP A 475 -36.84 -19.96 8.97
C ASP A 475 -37.02 -19.07 7.71
N ASP A 476 -35.96 -18.85 6.91
CA ASP A 476 -36.00 -18.19 5.60
C ASP A 476 -35.16 -18.95 4.53
N PRO A 477 -35.77 -19.91 3.82
CA PRO A 477 -35.10 -20.72 2.80
C PRO A 477 -34.53 -19.92 1.62
N HIS A 478 -35.00 -18.68 1.38
CA HIS A 478 -34.50 -17.82 0.30
C HIS A 478 -33.13 -17.19 0.62
N CYS A 479 -32.66 -17.30 1.86
CA CYS A 479 -31.31 -16.86 2.25
C CYS A 479 -30.20 -17.85 1.84
N ALA A 480 -30.52 -19.12 1.59
CA ALA A 480 -29.59 -20.06 0.96
C ALA A 480 -29.34 -19.63 -0.50
N GLY A 481 -28.14 -19.89 -1.03
CA GLY A 481 -27.66 -19.28 -2.28
C GLY A 481 -28.67 -19.33 -3.45
N LYS A 482 -28.75 -18.23 -4.22
CA LYS A 482 -29.59 -18.10 -5.42
C LYS A 482 -29.06 -18.99 -6.56
N ASP A 483 -29.37 -20.27 -6.53
CA ASP A 483 -29.40 -21.09 -7.75
C ASP A 483 -30.86 -21.48 -7.99
N GLU A 484 -31.44 -20.96 -9.08
CA GLU A 484 -32.85 -21.14 -9.52
C GLU A 484 -33.21 -22.61 -9.90
N GLN A 485 -32.43 -23.59 -9.45
CA GLN A 485 -32.65 -25.02 -9.71
C GLN A 485 -32.55 -25.92 -8.48
N SER A 486 -32.37 -25.36 -7.28
CA SER A 486 -32.50 -26.13 -6.04
C SER A 486 -33.40 -25.41 -5.04
N GLU A 487 -34.69 -25.73 -5.06
CA GLU A 487 -35.52 -25.75 -3.84
C GLU A 487 -34.99 -26.87 -2.90
N GLY A 488 -33.70 -26.80 -2.58
CA GLY A 488 -32.96 -27.85 -1.90
C GLY A 488 -33.15 -27.73 -0.40
N HIS A 489 -34.20 -28.36 0.11
CA HIS A 489 -34.42 -28.60 1.54
C HIS A 489 -33.08 -29.06 2.18
N TRP A 490 -32.61 -28.38 3.24
CA TRP A 490 -31.29 -28.59 3.86
C TRP A 490 -31.04 -30.04 4.29
N GLU A 491 -32.11 -30.80 4.49
CA GLU A 491 -32.16 -32.23 4.81
C GLU A 491 -31.46 -33.09 3.75
N SER A 492 -31.48 -32.68 2.48
CA SER A 492 -30.77 -33.37 1.40
C SER A 492 -29.24 -33.32 1.54
N HIS A 493 -28.73 -32.40 2.35
CA HIS A 493 -27.29 -32.23 2.61
C HIS A 493 -26.84 -32.93 3.90
N ILE A 494 -27.73 -33.64 4.59
CA ILE A 494 -27.40 -34.42 5.78
C ILE A 494 -26.61 -35.67 5.37
N VAL A 495 -25.47 -35.89 6.04
CA VAL A 495 -24.57 -37.02 5.83
C VAL A 495 -24.46 -37.84 7.10
N SER A 496 -24.34 -39.16 6.95
CA SER A 496 -23.97 -40.09 8.02
C SER A 496 -22.81 -40.96 7.52
N HIS A 497 -21.82 -41.18 8.38
CA HIS A 497 -20.69 -42.08 8.14
C HIS A 497 -20.65 -43.14 9.25
N MET A 498 -21.08 -44.36 8.91
CA MET A 498 -21.15 -45.49 9.82
C MET A 498 -20.20 -46.60 9.36
N GLY A 499 -19.54 -47.25 10.31
CA GLY A 499 -18.80 -48.47 10.03
C GLY A 499 -19.74 -49.62 9.64
N ASN A 500 -19.23 -50.61 8.91
CA ASN A 500 -19.95 -51.85 8.57
C ASN A 500 -20.26 -52.70 9.83
N LYS A 501 -21.07 -52.20 10.75
CA LYS A 501 -21.81 -53.05 11.69
C LYS A 501 -23.04 -53.53 10.94
N ARG A 502 -22.95 -54.77 10.45
CA ARG A 502 -24.10 -55.58 10.06
C ARG A 502 -25.25 -55.29 11.03
N ARG A 503 -26.42 -54.96 10.49
CA ARG A 503 -27.69 -55.26 11.14
C ARG A 503 -27.59 -56.71 11.64
N LYS A 504 -27.32 -56.89 12.93
CA LYS A 504 -27.67 -58.13 13.61
C LYS A 504 -29.12 -57.95 13.97
N ASP A 505 -29.93 -58.70 13.24
CA ASP A 505 -31.37 -58.72 13.30
C ASP A 505 -31.89 -58.80 14.75
N SER A 506 -32.90 -57.99 15.03
CA SER A 506 -33.81 -58.26 16.14
C SER A 506 -34.76 -59.35 15.67
N SER A 507 -34.52 -60.57 16.14
CA SER A 507 -35.56 -61.58 16.32
C SER A 507 -36.54 -61.16 17.40
#